data_AF-A0A1H5J1Q0-F1
#
_entry.id   AF-A0A1H5J1Q0-F1
#
_cell.length_a   1.000
_cell.length_b   1.000
_cell.length_c   1.000
_cell.angle_alpha   90.00
_cell.angle_beta   90.00
_cell.angle_gamma   90.00
#
_symmetry.space_group_name_H-M   'P 1'
#
loop_
_entity.id
_entity.type
_entity.pdbx_description
1 polymer ?
#
loop_
_entity_poly.entity_id
_entity_poly.type
_entity_poly.pdbx_seq_one_letter_code
_entity_poly.pdbx_strand_id
1 'polypeptide(L)'
;MPHGPGQAAQGAMAMPDDVDGTGTQLIERPFENPHAGDPVLGPAYANGYKEGAFGDHTLDNNPAGEPGAATDAFTEGFDDGMARFEAYKKGFKRGITVGLRGVTVDDFVPPPLGTEHVEDLKAAWIEGRSDGLGVARIVRDGIEAKALEAPGFDTPTGPIHSTPVSGGRLYSQEFNGDRAIYFLHPSGQAFAIDAPIFAEYQEIGALGSFLGRPVTDTKRLPDGRGKITEFESGTMYSTADTGAHEVHGLIGAKWKELGGPTGDLGYPTSNEQFERADRGRVSTFEHGDIYLWDDLGLQVVRSIQVRYRGQNCFAESDELSAQDETYVVATVVGPNRDATVSVRSRIFDVDAGGSFPDTMVVYQGPPAGIGALTVTMAEHDTGNPDEYRGQIEAGVRLAMNGLAAAVAATGVGLTVSGIALALANAGAGPIANAINDAIDSGDDTIGTAVFPLAPKSLIGLARSPLQRERDVEFHLATPLLTGEGAYKAYFDVTFG
;
A
#
# COMPACT_ATOMS: atom_id res chain seq x y z
N MET A 1 -47.23 52.90 -4.27
CA MET A 1 -47.87 52.38 -3.03
C MET A 1 -49.36 52.21 -3.29
N PRO A 2 -50.08 51.21 -2.73
CA PRO A 2 -49.70 49.80 -2.53
C PRO A 2 -50.84 48.76 -2.84
N HIS A 3 -50.49 47.46 -2.73
CA HIS A 3 -51.29 46.20 -2.57
C HIS A 3 -52.14 45.65 -3.75
N GLY A 4 -52.10 44.36 -4.13
CA GLY A 4 -51.43 43.15 -3.58
C GLY A 4 -51.59 41.92 -4.51
N PRO A 5 -50.97 40.74 -4.21
CA PRO A 5 -51.03 39.55 -5.06
C PRO A 5 -52.09 38.53 -4.59
N GLY A 6 -52.78 37.89 -5.54
CA GLY A 6 -53.72 36.79 -5.33
C GLY A 6 -53.49 35.64 -6.33
N GLN A 7 -53.52 34.42 -5.82
CA GLN A 7 -53.13 33.13 -6.43
C GLN A 7 -54.14 32.53 -7.45
N ALA A 8 -53.63 31.63 -8.33
CA ALA A 8 -54.17 30.28 -8.64
C ALA A 8 -53.18 29.56 -9.61
N ALA A 9 -52.36 28.60 -9.18
CA ALA A 9 -52.61 27.17 -8.96
C ALA A 9 -52.26 26.27 -10.19
N GLN A 10 -51.09 25.64 -10.17
CA GLN A 10 -50.76 24.39 -10.87
C GLN A 10 -50.13 23.43 -9.85
N GLY A 11 -50.69 22.23 -9.75
CA GLY A 11 -50.51 21.31 -8.63
C GLY A 11 -49.11 20.73 -8.50
N ALA A 12 -48.43 21.11 -7.42
CA ALA A 12 -47.43 20.28 -6.78
C ALA A 12 -48.17 19.35 -5.81
N MET A 13 -47.96 18.04 -5.93
CA MET A 13 -48.52 17.04 -5.03
C MET A 13 -47.76 17.12 -3.70
N ALA A 14 -48.37 17.76 -2.70
CA ALA A 14 -47.91 17.65 -1.31
C ALA A 14 -48.21 16.21 -0.85
N MET A 15 -47.19 15.52 -0.32
CA MET A 15 -47.33 14.21 0.31
C MET A 15 -48.22 14.34 1.56
N PRO A 16 -49.02 13.33 1.92
CA PRO A 16 -49.89 13.43 3.08
C PRO A 16 -49.06 13.53 4.36
N ASP A 17 -49.20 14.64 5.08
CA ASP A 17 -48.95 14.68 6.52
C ASP A 17 -49.88 13.65 7.20
N ASP A 18 -49.45 13.08 8.33
CA ASP A 18 -50.28 12.25 9.21
C ASP A 18 -51.56 13.03 9.62
N VAL A 19 -52.67 12.86 8.90
CA VAL A 19 -53.97 13.51 9.24
C VAL A 19 -54.92 12.56 9.97
N ASP A 20 -54.47 11.37 10.30
CA ASP A 20 -55.27 10.36 10.95
C ASP A 20 -54.91 10.39 12.44
N GLY A 21 -55.55 11.29 13.19
CA GLY A 21 -55.43 11.42 14.67
C GLY A 21 -55.82 10.18 15.49
N THR A 22 -55.68 8.98 14.92
CA THR A 22 -55.70 7.68 15.55
C THR A 22 -54.28 7.16 15.53
N GLY A 23 -53.56 7.27 16.64
CA GLY A 23 -52.24 6.66 16.81
C GLY A 23 -52.31 5.18 16.44
N THR A 24 -51.87 4.87 15.22
CA THR A 24 -51.74 3.49 14.77
C THR A 24 -50.46 3.00 15.42
N GLN A 25 -50.60 2.25 16.51
CA GLN A 25 -49.49 1.50 17.08
C GLN A 25 -48.84 0.75 15.92
N LEU A 26 -47.57 1.09 15.64
CA LEU A 26 -46.66 0.17 14.99
C LEU A 26 -46.87 -1.16 15.70
N ILE A 27 -47.31 -2.18 14.97
CA ILE A 27 -47.31 -3.53 15.51
C ILE A 27 -45.84 -3.85 15.74
N GLU A 28 -45.35 -3.57 16.95
CA GLU A 28 -44.10 -4.09 17.46
C GLU A 28 -44.27 -5.60 17.43
N ARG A 29 -43.78 -6.24 16.36
CA ARG A 29 -43.42 -7.64 16.49
C ARG A 29 -42.30 -7.65 17.51
N PRO A 30 -42.46 -8.36 18.65
CA PRO A 30 -41.37 -8.48 19.60
C PRO A 30 -40.19 -9.09 18.86
N PHE A 31 -39.11 -8.33 18.74
CA PHE A 31 -37.85 -8.84 18.24
C PHE A 31 -37.36 -9.85 19.27
N GLU A 32 -37.28 -11.12 18.87
CA GLU A 32 -36.71 -12.16 19.71
C GLU A 32 -35.22 -11.89 19.85
N ASN A 33 -34.76 -11.55 21.06
CA ASN A 33 -33.33 -11.42 21.34
C ASN A 33 -32.65 -12.76 21.02
N PRO A 34 -31.83 -12.86 19.97
CA PRO A 34 -31.18 -14.12 19.58
C PRO A 34 -30.16 -14.58 20.63
N HIS A 35 -29.79 -13.68 21.55
CA HIS A 35 -28.89 -13.92 22.68
C HIS A 35 -29.63 -13.96 24.03
N ALA A 36 -30.94 -14.17 24.06
CA ALA A 36 -31.70 -14.29 25.32
C ALA A 36 -31.16 -15.40 26.24
N GLY A 37 -30.51 -16.42 25.67
CA GLY A 37 -29.86 -17.51 26.40
C GLY A 37 -28.40 -17.27 26.77
N ASP A 38 -27.79 -16.16 26.33
CA ASP A 38 -26.39 -15.85 26.61
C ASP A 38 -26.28 -15.07 27.95
N PRO A 39 -25.47 -15.53 28.91
CA PRO A 39 -25.42 -14.95 30.25
C PRO A 39 -24.77 -13.56 30.30
N VAL A 40 -24.06 -13.14 29.25
CA VAL A 40 -23.41 -11.82 29.15
C VAL A 40 -24.19 -10.92 28.20
N LEU A 41 -24.56 -11.43 27.02
CA LEU A 41 -25.21 -10.66 25.97
C LEU A 41 -26.72 -10.45 26.24
N GLY A 42 -27.39 -11.41 26.87
CA GLY A 42 -28.82 -11.31 27.23
C GLY A 42 -29.15 -10.11 28.12
N PRO A 43 -28.45 -9.91 29.26
CA PRO A 43 -28.66 -8.77 30.16
C PRO A 43 -28.20 -7.42 29.60
N ALA A 44 -27.13 -7.38 28.79
CA ALA A 44 -26.62 -6.14 28.19
C ALA A 44 -27.60 -5.56 27.16
N TYR A 45 -28.19 -6.42 26.33
CA TYR A 45 -29.21 -6.05 25.35
C TYR A 45 -30.51 -5.52 26.00
N ALA A 46 -30.80 -5.93 27.24
CA ALA A 46 -31.99 -5.52 27.99
C ALA A 46 -31.85 -4.15 28.70
N ASN A 47 -30.63 -3.69 29.00
CA ASN A 47 -30.39 -2.65 30.02
C ASN A 47 -29.86 -1.29 29.52
N GLY A 48 -29.66 -1.04 28.23
CA GLY A 48 -29.17 0.29 27.82
C GLY A 48 -28.83 0.54 26.37
N TYR A 49 -28.73 -0.50 25.53
CA TYR A 49 -28.49 -0.32 24.09
C TYR A 49 -29.72 0.13 23.29
N LYS A 50 -30.90 0.26 23.93
CA LYS A 50 -32.14 0.50 23.19
C LYS A 50 -32.33 1.92 22.64
N GLU A 51 -31.90 3.00 23.28
CA GLU A 51 -32.33 4.36 22.84
C GLU A 51 -31.35 5.54 23.10
N GLY A 52 -30.31 5.41 23.92
CA GLY A 52 -29.66 6.59 24.53
C GLY A 52 -28.45 7.23 23.82
N ALA A 53 -27.83 6.57 22.84
CA ALA A 53 -26.50 6.99 22.35
C ALA A 53 -26.46 7.59 20.94
N PHE A 54 -27.55 7.56 20.16
CA PHE A 54 -27.52 7.94 18.73
C PHE A 54 -28.65 8.86 18.27
N GLY A 55 -29.24 9.61 19.20
CA GLY A 55 -30.29 10.59 18.92
C GLY A 55 -31.67 10.02 19.21
N ASP A 56 -32.46 10.82 19.92
CA ASP A 56 -33.86 10.57 20.20
C ASP A 56 -34.66 10.60 18.88
N HIS A 57 -35.03 9.43 18.35
CA HIS A 57 -35.87 9.31 17.15
C HIS A 57 -37.32 9.77 17.35
N THR A 58 -37.70 10.30 18.51
CA THR A 58 -39.00 10.96 18.69
C THR A 58 -39.06 12.35 18.03
N LEU A 59 -37.93 12.93 17.62
CA LEU A 59 -37.86 14.24 16.94
C LEU A 59 -37.97 14.18 15.40
N ASP A 60 -38.12 13.00 14.79
CA ASP A 60 -38.39 12.87 13.35
C ASP A 60 -39.82 13.33 12.94
N ASN A 61 -40.60 13.82 13.90
CA ASN A 61 -41.86 14.54 13.70
C ASN A 61 -41.66 16.06 13.55
N ASN A 62 -40.68 16.51 12.76
CA ASN A 62 -40.57 17.94 12.42
C ASN A 62 -41.29 18.26 11.10
N PRO A 63 -42.50 18.86 11.13
CA PRO A 63 -43.22 19.32 9.93
C PRO A 63 -42.58 20.57 9.30
N ALA A 64 -41.51 21.12 9.87
CA ALA A 64 -40.79 22.28 9.36
C ALA A 64 -39.42 21.87 8.78
N GLY A 65 -39.43 21.13 7.67
CA GLY A 65 -38.51 21.22 6.52
C GLY A 65 -36.99 21.44 6.69
N GLU A 66 -36.40 21.28 7.87
CA GLU A 66 -34.95 21.42 8.08
C GLU A 66 -34.34 20.01 8.22
N PRO A 67 -33.51 19.57 7.27
CA PRO A 67 -32.88 18.25 7.32
C PRO A 67 -31.84 18.23 8.44
N GLY A 68 -32.17 17.54 9.54
CA GLY A 68 -31.17 17.08 10.50
C GLY A 68 -30.23 16.07 9.84
N ALA A 69 -28.99 15.98 10.31
CA ALA A 69 -27.92 15.15 9.74
C ALA A 69 -28.21 13.64 9.89
N ALA A 70 -29.10 13.12 9.05
CA ALA A 70 -29.41 11.71 8.90
C ALA A 70 -29.06 11.29 7.48
N THR A 71 -27.83 10.86 7.25
CA THR A 71 -27.37 10.40 5.94
C THR A 71 -26.73 9.03 6.10
N ASP A 72 -27.48 7.99 5.75
CA ASP A 72 -27.08 7.03 4.69
C ASP A 72 -28.06 5.85 4.62
N ALA A 73 -28.54 5.28 5.74
CA ALA A 73 -29.56 4.21 5.70
C ALA A 73 -30.93 4.67 5.18
N PHE A 74 -31.33 5.91 5.51
CA PHE A 74 -32.54 6.54 5.00
C PHE A 74 -32.42 6.90 3.51
N THR A 75 -31.28 7.46 3.11
CA THR A 75 -30.98 7.80 1.70
C THR A 75 -30.94 6.56 0.82
N GLU A 76 -30.44 5.43 1.32
CA GLU A 76 -30.45 4.18 0.57
C GLU A 76 -31.82 3.51 0.52
N GLY A 77 -32.60 3.51 1.61
CA GLY A 77 -34.00 3.09 1.55
C GLY A 77 -34.82 3.94 0.58
N PHE A 78 -34.48 5.24 0.49
CA PHE A 78 -35.03 6.19 -0.46
C PHE A 78 -34.60 5.89 -1.91
N ASP A 79 -33.33 5.60 -2.17
CA ASP A 79 -32.81 5.26 -3.50
C ASP A 79 -33.27 3.88 -3.99
N ASP A 80 -33.36 2.88 -3.12
CA ASP A 80 -33.87 1.55 -3.44
C ASP A 80 -35.39 1.60 -3.69
N GLY A 81 -36.12 2.41 -2.91
CA GLY A 81 -37.53 2.74 -3.16
C GLY A 81 -37.75 3.46 -4.49
N MET A 82 -36.90 4.45 -4.81
CA MET A 82 -36.90 5.16 -6.09
C MET A 82 -36.50 4.26 -7.27
N ALA A 83 -35.56 3.33 -7.08
CA ALA A 83 -35.15 2.37 -8.08
C ALA A 83 -36.24 1.32 -8.36
N ARG A 84 -36.96 0.85 -7.33
CA ARG A 84 -38.16 0.01 -7.48
C ARG A 84 -39.29 0.77 -8.19
N PHE A 85 -39.49 2.04 -7.87
CA PHE A 85 -40.46 2.93 -8.52
C PHE A 85 -40.10 3.23 -9.98
N GLU A 86 -38.82 3.44 -10.31
CA GLU A 86 -38.35 3.62 -11.69
C GLU A 86 -38.34 2.30 -12.48
N ALA A 87 -38.03 1.16 -11.85
CA ALA A 87 -38.17 -0.17 -12.45
C ALA A 87 -39.65 -0.50 -12.75
N TYR A 88 -40.56 -0.11 -11.85
CA TYR A 88 -42.01 -0.18 -12.04
C TYR A 88 -42.47 0.71 -13.21
N LYS A 89 -42.04 1.98 -13.25
CA LYS A 89 -42.30 2.88 -14.40
C LYS A 89 -41.74 2.37 -15.73
N LYS A 90 -40.56 1.75 -15.72
CA LYS A 90 -39.88 1.23 -16.93
C LYS A 90 -40.47 -0.09 -17.42
N GLY A 91 -41.02 -0.91 -16.52
CA GLY A 91 -41.85 -2.08 -16.84
C GLY A 91 -43.23 -1.70 -17.39
N PHE A 92 -43.82 -0.63 -16.84
CA PHE A 92 -45.13 -0.11 -17.23
C PHE A 92 -45.10 0.62 -18.59
N LYS A 93 -44.05 1.41 -18.88
CA LYS A 93 -43.79 2.00 -20.22
C LYS A 93 -43.64 0.96 -21.35
N ARG A 94 -43.47 -0.32 -20.99
CA ARG A 94 -43.29 -1.44 -21.91
C ARG A 94 -44.51 -2.38 -21.96
N GLY A 95 -45.60 -2.04 -21.27
CA GLY A 95 -46.85 -2.81 -21.32
C GLY A 95 -46.77 -4.24 -20.77
N ILE A 96 -45.86 -4.52 -19.83
CA ILE A 96 -45.67 -5.87 -19.29
C ILE A 96 -46.49 -6.04 -17.99
N THR A 97 -47.65 -6.68 -18.08
CA THR A 97 -48.24 -7.42 -16.96
C THR A 97 -47.79 -8.88 -17.05
N VAL A 98 -46.71 -9.21 -16.32
CA VAL A 98 -46.15 -10.55 -16.04
C VAL A 98 -45.33 -11.24 -17.16
N GLY A 99 -44.05 -11.54 -16.85
CA GLY A 99 -43.23 -12.61 -17.47
C GLY A 99 -42.51 -12.32 -18.81
N LEU A 100 -41.16 -12.28 -18.77
CA LEU A 100 -40.18 -12.62 -19.83
C LEU A 100 -40.19 -11.96 -21.25
N ARG A 101 -38.98 -11.47 -21.63
CA ARG A 101 -38.32 -11.40 -22.96
C ARG A 101 -39.06 -10.92 -24.24
N GLY A 102 -38.44 -9.91 -24.88
CA GLY A 102 -38.32 -9.80 -26.33
C GLY A 102 -39.17 -8.72 -27.02
N VAL A 103 -38.52 -7.90 -27.85
CA VAL A 103 -39.06 -6.97 -28.89
C VAL A 103 -39.21 -5.49 -28.48
N THR A 104 -38.95 -4.62 -29.46
CA THR A 104 -38.40 -3.25 -29.39
C THR A 104 -39.42 -2.10 -29.43
N VAL A 105 -38.97 -0.97 -28.88
CA VAL A 105 -39.62 0.33 -28.64
C VAL A 105 -39.64 1.13 -29.94
N ASP A 106 -40.75 1.77 -30.37
CA ASP A 106 -40.62 2.99 -31.18
C ASP A 106 -41.83 3.96 -31.27
N ASP A 107 -43.07 3.67 -30.84
CA ASP A 107 -44.16 4.68 -30.96
C ASP A 107 -45.18 4.68 -29.80
N PHE A 108 -44.79 5.05 -28.58
CA PHE A 108 -45.75 5.21 -27.48
C PHE A 108 -45.53 6.47 -26.63
N VAL A 109 -46.51 7.36 -26.64
CA VAL A 109 -46.63 8.50 -25.72
C VAL A 109 -47.27 7.99 -24.42
N PRO A 110 -46.67 8.18 -23.23
CA PRO A 110 -47.26 7.72 -21.97
C PRO A 110 -48.54 8.53 -21.65
N PRO A 111 -49.64 7.91 -21.20
CA PRO A 111 -50.83 8.64 -20.78
C PRO A 111 -50.53 9.47 -19.51
N PRO A 112 -51.23 10.60 -19.29
CA PRO A 112 -51.12 11.37 -18.05
C PRO A 112 -51.55 10.50 -16.87
N LEU A 113 -50.78 10.54 -15.77
CA LEU A 113 -51.08 9.80 -14.53
C LEU A 113 -52.47 10.19 -14.01
N GLY A 114 -53.46 9.31 -14.20
CA GLY A 114 -54.81 9.47 -13.65
C GLY A 114 -54.84 9.19 -12.15
N THR A 115 -55.84 9.73 -11.45
CA THR A 115 -56.07 9.57 -10.00
C THR A 115 -56.23 8.11 -9.55
N GLU A 116 -56.49 7.19 -10.48
CA GLU A 116 -56.71 5.76 -10.24
C GLU A 116 -55.46 4.98 -9.79
N HIS A 117 -54.25 5.50 -10.00
CA HIS A 117 -53.00 4.83 -9.60
C HIS A 117 -52.38 5.41 -8.32
N VAL A 118 -52.99 6.44 -7.72
CA VAL A 118 -52.43 7.13 -6.54
C VAL A 118 -52.33 6.21 -5.32
N GLU A 119 -53.32 5.34 -5.11
CA GLU A 119 -53.34 4.40 -3.98
C GLU A 119 -52.32 3.27 -4.16
N ASP A 120 -52.10 2.78 -5.39
CA ASP A 120 -51.07 1.78 -5.67
C ASP A 120 -49.66 2.35 -5.47
N LEU A 121 -49.43 3.62 -5.85
CA LEU A 121 -48.16 4.31 -5.61
C LEU A 121 -47.92 4.58 -4.12
N LYS A 122 -48.96 4.93 -3.36
CA LYS A 122 -48.88 5.05 -1.90
C LYS A 122 -48.57 3.70 -1.25
N ALA A 123 -49.23 2.63 -1.67
CA ALA A 123 -48.97 1.29 -1.15
C ALA A 123 -47.54 0.84 -1.42
N ALA A 124 -47.04 1.03 -2.64
CA ALA A 124 -45.65 0.73 -3.00
C ALA A 124 -44.63 1.59 -2.22
N TRP A 125 -44.97 2.85 -1.92
CA TRP A 125 -44.14 3.71 -1.06
C TRP A 125 -44.12 3.22 0.40
N ILE A 126 -45.27 2.86 0.97
CA ILE A 126 -45.37 2.31 2.35
C ILE A 126 -44.60 0.99 2.45
N GLU A 127 -44.77 0.10 1.46
CA GLU A 127 -44.07 -1.19 1.38
C GLU A 127 -42.56 -0.98 1.27
N GLY A 128 -42.10 -0.12 0.35
CA GLY A 128 -40.69 0.22 0.20
C GLY A 128 -40.08 0.87 1.44
N ARG A 129 -40.82 1.76 2.12
CA ARG A 129 -40.41 2.36 3.39
C ARG A 129 -40.31 1.32 4.51
N SER A 130 -41.28 0.43 4.62
CA SER A 130 -41.30 -0.65 5.61
C SER A 130 -40.14 -1.62 5.40
N ASP A 131 -39.88 -2.03 4.16
CA ASP A 131 -38.75 -2.88 3.78
C ASP A 131 -37.41 -2.21 4.12
N GLY A 132 -37.25 -0.93 3.76
CA GLY A 132 -36.04 -0.16 4.06
C GLY A 132 -35.79 -0.03 5.56
N LEU A 133 -36.83 0.25 6.36
CA LEU A 133 -36.74 0.28 7.82
C LEU A 133 -36.41 -1.10 8.41
N GLY A 134 -36.91 -2.17 7.79
CA GLY A 134 -36.56 -3.54 8.16
C GLY A 134 -35.07 -3.84 7.97
N VAL A 135 -34.52 -3.50 6.80
CA VAL A 135 -33.09 -3.68 6.51
C VAL A 135 -32.23 -2.82 7.45
N ALA A 136 -32.60 -1.56 7.67
CA ALA A 136 -31.86 -0.67 8.57
C ALA A 136 -31.76 -1.24 9.99
N ARG A 137 -32.84 -1.82 10.52
CA ARG A 137 -32.81 -2.51 11.82
C ARG A 137 -31.89 -3.73 11.81
N ILE A 138 -31.98 -4.59 10.80
CA ILE A 138 -31.12 -5.78 10.68
C ILE A 138 -29.64 -5.40 10.67
N VAL A 139 -29.28 -4.38 9.88
CA VAL A 139 -27.90 -3.89 9.76
C VAL A 139 -27.41 -3.34 11.09
N ARG A 140 -28.19 -2.44 11.71
CA ARG A 140 -27.86 -1.86 13.01
C ARG A 140 -27.65 -2.95 14.06
N ASP A 141 -28.64 -3.83 14.22
CA ASP A 141 -28.62 -4.86 15.25
C ASP A 141 -27.46 -5.86 15.03
N GLY A 142 -27.12 -6.13 13.76
CA GLY A 142 -25.96 -6.95 13.40
C GLY A 142 -24.61 -6.31 13.72
N ILE A 143 -24.46 -5.00 13.48
CA ILE A 143 -23.26 -4.26 13.87
C ILE A 143 -23.13 -4.19 15.39
N GLU A 144 -24.23 -3.91 16.10
CA GLU A 144 -24.27 -3.87 17.56
C GLU A 144 -23.91 -5.22 18.19
N ALA A 145 -24.50 -6.30 17.69
CA ALA A 145 -24.16 -7.65 18.15
C ALA A 145 -22.66 -7.91 17.98
N LYS A 146 -22.09 -7.50 16.84
CA LYS A 146 -20.65 -7.67 16.60
C LYS A 146 -19.78 -6.82 17.52
N ALA A 147 -20.20 -5.60 17.81
CA ALA A 147 -19.50 -4.71 18.74
C ALA A 147 -19.44 -5.31 20.16
N LEU A 148 -20.52 -5.94 20.61
CA LEU A 148 -20.58 -6.61 21.90
C LEU A 148 -19.66 -7.85 21.98
N GLU A 149 -19.42 -8.52 20.86
CA GLU A 149 -18.48 -9.66 20.77
C GLU A 149 -17.01 -9.22 20.75
N ALA A 150 -16.73 -8.00 20.28
CA ALA A 150 -15.38 -7.51 19.99
C ALA A 150 -14.93 -6.47 21.03
N PRO A 151 -13.98 -6.80 21.93
CA PRO A 151 -13.50 -5.85 22.92
C PRO A 151 -12.91 -4.58 22.30
N GLY A 152 -13.28 -3.42 22.83
CA GLY A 152 -12.77 -2.11 22.40
C GLY A 152 -13.59 -1.43 21.30
N PHE A 153 -14.70 -2.01 20.87
CA PHE A 153 -15.69 -1.42 19.96
C PHE A 153 -16.86 -0.80 20.75
N ASP A 154 -16.55 0.09 21.68
CA ASP A 154 -17.51 0.55 22.69
C ASP A 154 -18.41 1.69 22.17
N THR A 155 -17.87 2.58 21.33
CA THR A 155 -18.53 3.81 20.92
C THR A 155 -18.37 4.03 19.42
N PRO A 156 -19.46 3.91 18.64
CA PRO A 156 -19.50 4.38 17.26
C PRO A 156 -19.08 5.86 17.14
N THR A 157 -18.25 6.15 16.14
CA THR A 157 -17.69 7.50 15.90
C THR A 157 -18.28 8.18 14.66
N GLY A 158 -19.10 7.48 13.88
CA GLY A 158 -19.68 7.99 12.64
C GLY A 158 -20.95 7.25 12.21
N PRO A 159 -21.53 7.66 11.07
CA PRO A 159 -22.71 7.01 10.50
C PRO A 159 -22.38 5.61 9.95
N ILE A 160 -23.43 4.85 9.61
CA ILE A 160 -23.30 3.58 8.90
C ILE A 160 -23.21 3.85 7.40
N HIS A 161 -22.11 3.46 6.78
CA HIS A 161 -21.86 3.63 5.36
C HIS A 161 -22.33 2.45 4.51
N SER A 162 -22.92 2.83 3.39
CA SER A 162 -23.35 2.09 2.20
C SER A 162 -22.32 1.59 1.18
N THR A 163 -22.14 0.29 0.90
CA THR A 163 -21.48 -0.10 -0.37
C THR A 163 -22.02 -1.39 -1.03
N PRO A 164 -22.45 -1.34 -2.30
CA PRO A 164 -22.79 -2.54 -3.07
C PRO A 164 -21.58 -3.44 -3.30
N VAL A 165 -21.73 -4.75 -3.07
CA VAL A 165 -20.68 -5.75 -3.27
C VAL A 165 -21.23 -7.04 -3.89
N SER A 166 -20.35 -7.96 -4.29
CA SER A 166 -20.78 -9.30 -4.64
C SER A 166 -21.43 -9.98 -3.43
N GLY A 167 -22.62 -10.56 -3.61
CA GLY A 167 -23.36 -11.21 -2.52
C GLY A 167 -24.27 -10.29 -1.70
N GLY A 168 -24.33 -8.98 -2.01
CA GLY A 168 -25.31 -8.07 -1.40
C GLY A 168 -24.80 -6.65 -1.20
N ARG A 169 -25.04 -6.10 0.00
CA ARG A 169 -24.53 -4.78 0.42
C ARG A 169 -23.70 -4.93 1.68
N LEU A 170 -22.50 -4.35 1.65
CA LEU A 170 -21.61 -4.25 2.79
C LEU A 170 -21.86 -2.91 3.47
N TYR A 171 -22.29 -2.98 4.72
CA TYR A 171 -22.43 -1.83 5.59
C TYR A 171 -21.18 -1.71 6.46
N SER A 172 -20.74 -0.50 6.77
CA SER A 172 -19.61 -0.30 7.68
C SER A 172 -19.86 0.84 8.66
N GLN A 173 -19.35 0.72 9.87
CA GLN A 173 -19.41 1.77 10.87
C GLN A 173 -18.10 1.85 11.65
N GLU A 174 -17.60 3.07 11.82
CA GLU A 174 -16.40 3.35 12.58
C GLU A 174 -16.68 3.45 14.08
N PHE A 175 -15.69 3.06 14.88
CA PHE A 175 -15.71 3.01 16.34
C PHE A 175 -14.45 3.64 16.93
N ASN A 176 -14.50 3.93 18.23
CA ASN A 176 -13.41 4.49 19.01
C ASN A 176 -12.07 3.74 18.82
N GLY A 177 -10.98 4.50 18.72
CA GLY A 177 -9.63 3.98 18.60
C GLY A 177 -9.28 3.44 17.21
N ASP A 178 -9.80 4.08 16.17
CA ASP A 178 -9.55 3.79 14.76
C ASP A 178 -9.90 2.34 14.39
N ARG A 179 -11.15 1.97 14.65
CA ARG A 179 -11.69 0.64 14.39
C ARG A 179 -12.94 0.73 13.53
N ALA A 180 -13.30 -0.36 12.85
CA ALA A 180 -14.57 -0.43 12.14
C ALA A 180 -15.18 -1.83 12.16
N ILE A 181 -16.51 -1.88 12.13
CA ILE A 181 -17.26 -3.11 11.91
C ILE A 181 -17.85 -3.07 10.52
N TYR A 182 -17.70 -4.18 9.78
CA TYR A 182 -18.30 -4.41 8.48
C TYR A 182 -19.39 -5.47 8.60
N PHE A 183 -20.57 -5.24 8.03
CA PHE A 183 -21.72 -6.13 8.06
C PHE A 183 -22.27 -6.38 6.65
N LEU A 184 -22.31 -7.64 6.23
CA LEU A 184 -22.80 -8.04 4.91
C LEU A 184 -24.25 -8.49 4.98
N HIS A 185 -25.14 -7.77 4.29
CA HIS A 185 -26.55 -8.15 4.14
C HIS A 185 -26.81 -8.70 2.73
N PRO A 186 -27.57 -9.80 2.57
CA PRO A 186 -28.40 -10.47 3.58
C PRO A 186 -27.74 -11.63 4.33
N SER A 187 -26.45 -11.90 4.13
CA SER A 187 -25.80 -13.07 4.76
C SER A 187 -25.70 -12.96 6.28
N GLY A 188 -25.70 -11.74 6.83
CA GLY A 188 -25.56 -11.46 8.26
C GLY A 188 -24.12 -11.58 8.77
N GLN A 189 -23.14 -11.74 7.89
CA GLN A 189 -21.74 -11.85 8.30
C GLN A 189 -21.21 -10.50 8.78
N ALA A 190 -20.55 -10.49 9.93
CA ALA A 190 -20.00 -9.29 10.54
C ALA A 190 -18.51 -9.46 10.89
N PHE A 191 -17.70 -8.45 10.63
CA PHE A 191 -16.24 -8.48 10.81
C PHE A 191 -15.77 -7.22 11.54
N ALA A 192 -15.10 -7.40 12.67
CA ALA A 192 -14.50 -6.33 13.47
C ALA A 192 -13.03 -6.13 13.11
N ILE A 193 -12.69 -4.96 12.57
CA ILE A 193 -11.34 -4.60 12.13
C ILE A 193 -10.74 -3.60 13.10
N ASP A 194 -9.65 -4.01 13.77
CA ASP A 194 -8.99 -3.25 14.83
C ASP A 194 -7.80 -2.45 14.29
N ALA A 195 -7.41 -1.41 15.02
CA ALA A 195 -6.18 -0.68 14.76
C ALA A 195 -4.94 -1.59 14.99
N PRO A 196 -3.84 -1.40 14.23
CA PRO A 196 -3.67 -0.40 13.16
C PRO A 196 -4.08 -0.91 11.76
N ILE A 197 -4.63 -2.12 11.65
CA ILE A 197 -5.01 -2.70 10.35
C ILE A 197 -6.10 -1.87 9.66
N PHE A 198 -7.09 -1.38 10.41
CA PHE A 198 -8.11 -0.52 9.84
C PHE A 198 -7.51 0.74 9.18
N ALA A 199 -6.58 1.42 9.86
CA ALA A 199 -5.94 2.61 9.33
C ALA A 199 -5.21 2.34 8.00
N GLU A 200 -4.40 1.28 7.94
CA GLU A 200 -3.71 0.90 6.69
C GLU A 200 -4.69 0.49 5.58
N TYR A 201 -5.75 -0.23 5.93
CA TYR A 201 -6.78 -0.59 4.96
C TYR A 201 -7.43 0.66 4.33
N GLN A 202 -7.69 1.70 5.13
CA GLN A 202 -8.20 2.98 4.62
C GLN A 202 -7.18 3.67 3.71
N GLU A 203 -5.89 3.71 4.09
CA GLU A 203 -4.80 4.33 3.30
C GLU A 203 -4.66 3.72 1.90
N ILE A 204 -4.80 2.39 1.78
CA ILE A 204 -4.69 1.72 0.46
C ILE A 204 -6.00 1.76 -0.35
N GLY A 205 -7.02 2.48 0.11
CA GLY A 205 -8.29 2.69 -0.60
C GLY A 205 -9.46 1.79 -0.16
N ALA A 206 -9.33 1.11 0.98
CA ALA A 206 -10.37 0.31 1.62
C ALA A 206 -11.01 -0.70 0.65
N LEU A 207 -12.34 -0.70 0.54
CA LEU A 207 -13.10 -1.58 -0.35
C LEU A 207 -12.78 -1.35 -1.84
N GLY A 208 -12.28 -0.17 -2.20
CA GLY A 208 -11.80 0.13 -3.55
C GLY A 208 -10.39 -0.41 -3.85
N SER A 209 -9.68 -0.92 -2.84
CA SER A 209 -8.38 -1.56 -3.01
C SER A 209 -8.51 -2.96 -3.62
N PHE A 210 -7.39 -3.52 -4.05
CA PHE A 210 -7.35 -4.89 -4.58
C PHE A 210 -7.64 -5.95 -3.52
N LEU A 211 -7.56 -5.64 -2.22
CA LEU A 211 -7.84 -6.62 -1.16
C LEU A 211 -9.31 -7.02 -1.11
N GLY A 212 -10.22 -6.13 -1.54
CA GLY A 212 -11.66 -6.31 -1.38
C GLY A 212 -12.07 -6.17 0.09
N ARG A 213 -13.24 -6.71 0.45
CA ARG A 213 -13.78 -6.59 1.82
C ARG A 213 -13.06 -7.53 2.80
N PRO A 214 -13.11 -7.24 4.12
CA PRO A 214 -12.69 -8.21 5.13
C PRO A 214 -13.56 -9.47 5.11
N VAL A 215 -12.94 -10.59 5.46
CA VAL A 215 -13.59 -11.91 5.60
C VAL A 215 -13.35 -12.57 6.96
N THR A 216 -12.54 -11.95 7.81
CA THR A 216 -12.35 -12.33 9.22
C THR A 216 -12.29 -11.10 10.11
N ASP A 217 -12.55 -11.30 11.41
CA ASP A 217 -12.15 -10.33 12.43
C ASP A 217 -10.62 -10.17 12.47
N THR A 218 -10.16 -9.02 12.99
CA THR A 218 -8.78 -8.88 13.42
C THR A 218 -8.50 -9.78 14.63
N LYS A 219 -7.52 -10.66 14.50
CA LYS A 219 -7.12 -11.62 15.54
C LYS A 219 -5.68 -11.40 15.95
N ARG A 220 -5.35 -11.67 17.22
CA ARG A 220 -3.96 -11.76 17.67
C ARG A 220 -3.36 -13.11 17.22
N LEU A 221 -2.14 -13.08 16.70
CA LEU A 221 -1.39 -14.28 16.34
C LEU A 221 -0.87 -15.02 17.58
N PRO A 222 -0.68 -16.36 17.52
CA PRO A 222 -0.27 -17.17 18.67
C PRO A 222 1.07 -16.78 19.32
N ASP A 223 1.96 -16.13 18.56
CA ASP A 223 3.24 -15.63 19.07
C ASP A 223 3.09 -14.40 19.99
N GLY A 224 1.88 -13.84 20.08
CA GLY A 224 1.54 -12.67 20.87
C GLY A 224 2.06 -11.35 20.28
N ARG A 225 2.87 -11.37 19.22
CA ARG A 225 3.52 -10.19 18.63
C ARG A 225 2.58 -9.44 17.69
N GLY A 226 1.87 -10.18 16.85
CA GLY A 226 1.15 -9.59 15.73
C GLY A 226 -0.37 -9.72 15.78
N LYS A 227 -1.02 -8.94 14.92
CA LYS A 227 -2.43 -9.07 14.53
C LYS A 227 -2.54 -9.50 13.07
N ILE A 228 -3.64 -10.15 12.72
CA ILE A 228 -3.96 -10.61 11.36
C ILE A 228 -5.41 -10.31 11.03
N THR A 229 -5.67 -9.89 9.80
CA THR A 229 -7.01 -9.82 9.20
C THR A 229 -6.95 -10.35 7.78
N GLU A 230 -7.83 -11.28 7.44
CA GLU A 230 -7.98 -11.78 6.08
C GLU A 230 -9.01 -10.97 5.30
N PHE A 231 -8.69 -10.70 4.04
CA PHE A 231 -9.53 -10.03 3.06
C PHE A 231 -9.76 -10.98 1.88
N GLU A 232 -10.69 -10.65 0.98
CA GLU A 232 -11.04 -11.50 -0.17
C GLU A 232 -9.83 -11.89 -1.02
N SER A 233 -8.88 -10.97 -1.22
CA SER A 233 -7.73 -11.18 -2.11
C SER A 233 -6.37 -10.99 -1.43
N GLY A 234 -6.31 -11.07 -0.10
CA GLY A 234 -5.04 -10.93 0.63
C GLY A 234 -5.19 -11.00 2.14
N THR A 235 -4.12 -10.66 2.84
CA THR A 235 -4.11 -10.70 4.31
C THR A 235 -3.26 -9.55 4.82
N MET A 236 -3.77 -8.76 5.76
CA MET A 236 -2.96 -7.79 6.47
C MET A 236 -2.44 -8.36 7.77
N TYR A 237 -1.17 -8.09 8.05
CA TYR A 237 -0.49 -8.42 9.29
C TYR A 237 -0.02 -7.13 9.92
N SER A 238 -0.04 -7.06 11.25
CA SER A 238 0.51 -5.93 11.96
C SER A 238 1.31 -6.32 13.18
N THR A 239 2.42 -5.64 13.42
CA THR A 239 3.12 -5.66 14.72
C THR A 239 3.33 -4.23 15.23
N ALA A 240 3.72 -4.10 16.50
CA ALA A 240 4.10 -2.79 17.05
C ALA A 240 5.35 -2.20 16.37
N ASP A 241 6.28 -3.06 15.92
CA ASP A 241 7.55 -2.64 15.34
C ASP A 241 7.43 -2.30 13.85
N THR A 242 6.57 -3.03 13.12
CA THR A 242 6.49 -2.92 11.66
C THR A 242 5.29 -2.12 11.16
N GLY A 243 4.26 -1.89 11.97
CA GLY A 243 2.99 -1.33 11.49
C GLY A 243 2.12 -2.39 10.80
N ALA A 244 1.06 -1.98 10.11
CA ALA A 244 0.21 -2.89 9.34
C ALA A 244 0.66 -2.93 7.88
N HIS A 245 0.73 -4.14 7.31
CA HIS A 245 1.11 -4.37 5.91
C HIS A 245 0.34 -5.53 5.32
N GLU A 246 -0.05 -5.39 4.07
CA GLU A 246 -0.69 -6.45 3.31
C GLU A 246 0.33 -7.43 2.70
N VAL A 247 -0.07 -8.69 2.60
CA VAL A 247 0.62 -9.70 1.81
C VAL A 247 -0.41 -10.48 0.99
N HIS A 248 -0.20 -10.54 -0.32
CA HIS A 248 -1.14 -11.17 -1.26
C HIS A 248 -0.44 -11.93 -2.40
N GLY A 249 -1.25 -12.57 -3.26
CA GLY A 249 -0.80 -13.17 -4.51
C GLY A 249 0.29 -14.24 -4.36
N LEU A 250 1.17 -14.32 -5.36
CA LEU A 250 2.25 -15.32 -5.41
C LEU A 250 3.31 -15.09 -4.33
N ILE A 251 3.61 -13.82 -4.00
CA ILE A 251 4.55 -13.49 -2.93
C ILE A 251 4.01 -13.96 -1.59
N GLY A 252 2.75 -13.65 -1.28
CA GLY A 252 2.10 -14.09 -0.05
C GLY A 252 1.95 -15.60 0.07
N ALA A 253 1.64 -16.27 -1.04
CA ALA A 253 1.62 -17.74 -1.08
C ALA A 253 3.01 -18.32 -0.73
N LYS A 254 4.09 -17.77 -1.32
CA LYS A 254 5.45 -18.24 -1.03
C LYS A 254 5.89 -17.94 0.40
N TRP A 255 5.61 -16.76 0.91
CA TRP A 255 5.92 -16.40 2.29
C TRP A 255 5.18 -17.30 3.30
N LYS A 256 3.90 -17.60 3.06
CA LYS A 256 3.13 -18.55 3.89
C LYS A 256 3.71 -19.97 3.82
N GLU A 257 4.16 -20.43 2.65
CA GLU A 257 4.87 -21.72 2.48
C GLU A 257 6.17 -21.77 3.32
N LEU A 258 6.87 -20.65 3.45
CA LEU A 258 8.09 -20.51 4.25
C LEU A 258 7.82 -20.35 5.76
N GLY A 259 6.58 -20.54 6.22
CA GLY A 259 6.20 -20.45 7.63
C GLY A 259 5.61 -19.11 8.06
N GLY A 260 5.40 -18.18 7.12
CA GLY A 260 4.73 -16.91 7.37
C GLY A 260 5.41 -16.09 8.49
N PRO A 261 4.64 -15.49 9.42
CA PRO A 261 5.19 -14.69 10.52
C PRO A 261 6.19 -15.42 11.42
N THR A 262 6.07 -16.76 11.52
CA THR A 262 6.95 -17.60 12.33
C THR A 262 8.14 -18.18 11.55
N GLY A 263 8.18 -17.93 10.24
CA GLY A 263 9.24 -18.38 9.35
C GLY A 263 10.48 -17.50 9.40
N ASP A 264 11.52 -17.89 8.66
CA ASP A 264 12.83 -17.22 8.66
C ASP A 264 12.80 -15.75 8.19
N LEU A 265 11.76 -15.34 7.45
CA LEU A 265 11.59 -13.98 6.96
C LEU A 265 10.90 -13.06 7.98
N GLY A 266 10.12 -13.61 8.92
CA GLY A 266 9.35 -12.84 9.90
C GLY A 266 8.14 -12.12 9.31
N TYR A 267 7.68 -11.08 10.01
CA TYR A 267 6.53 -10.26 9.63
C TYR A 267 6.81 -9.35 8.42
N PRO A 268 5.78 -8.96 7.65
CA PRO A 268 5.93 -7.93 6.63
C PRO A 268 6.25 -6.56 7.26
N THR A 269 7.06 -5.81 6.54
CA THR A 269 7.50 -4.43 6.85
C THR A 269 7.12 -3.45 5.74
N SER A 270 6.53 -3.96 4.65
CA SER A 270 5.96 -3.17 3.57
C SER A 270 4.80 -3.93 2.93
N ASN A 271 3.85 -3.19 2.34
CA ASN A 271 2.98 -3.70 1.29
C ASN A 271 3.79 -4.18 0.07
N GLU A 272 3.15 -4.85 -0.90
CA GLU A 272 3.78 -5.15 -2.18
C GLU A 272 4.12 -3.87 -2.96
N GLN A 273 5.36 -3.73 -3.42
CA GLN A 273 5.88 -2.57 -4.12
C GLN A 273 6.37 -2.94 -5.53
N PHE A 274 6.03 -2.11 -6.52
CA PHE A 274 6.52 -2.23 -7.88
C PHE A 274 7.83 -1.49 -8.10
N GLU A 275 7.92 -0.27 -7.58
CA GLU A 275 8.99 0.69 -7.89
C GLU A 275 10.35 0.26 -7.35
N ARG A 276 10.34 -0.57 -6.29
CA ARG A 276 11.55 -1.09 -5.63
C ARG A 276 12.09 -2.36 -6.27
N ALA A 277 11.31 -3.03 -7.11
CA ALA A 277 11.66 -4.33 -7.68
C ALA A 277 12.20 -4.24 -9.12
N ASP A 278 12.47 -3.06 -9.67
CA ASP A 278 12.94 -2.89 -11.06
C ASP A 278 12.10 -3.69 -12.08
N ARG A 279 10.88 -3.21 -12.36
CA ARG A 279 9.90 -3.87 -13.23
C ARG A 279 9.47 -5.27 -12.75
N GLY A 280 9.50 -5.48 -11.43
CA GLY A 280 8.94 -6.64 -10.75
C GLY A 280 7.98 -6.22 -9.65
N ARG A 281 7.75 -7.12 -8.70
CA ARG A 281 7.07 -6.85 -7.43
C ARG A 281 7.97 -7.30 -6.27
N VAL A 282 7.89 -6.63 -5.14
CA VAL A 282 8.59 -7.03 -3.91
C VAL A 282 7.74 -6.78 -2.69
N SER A 283 7.77 -7.71 -1.74
CA SER A 283 7.39 -7.45 -0.35
C SER A 283 8.60 -7.63 0.54
N THR A 284 8.80 -6.70 1.48
CA THR A 284 9.89 -6.73 2.45
C THR A 284 9.38 -7.25 3.78
N PHE A 285 10.19 -8.11 4.40
CA PHE A 285 9.93 -8.74 5.68
C PHE A 285 11.08 -8.42 6.64
N GLU A 286 10.89 -8.70 7.94
CA GLU A 286 11.87 -8.39 9.00
C GLU A 286 13.29 -8.89 8.69
N HIS A 287 13.42 -10.01 7.99
CA HIS A 287 14.70 -10.71 7.77
C HIS A 287 14.96 -11.09 6.30
N GLY A 288 14.31 -10.39 5.37
CA GLY A 288 14.53 -10.58 3.94
C GLY A 288 13.39 -10.08 3.08
N ASP A 289 13.55 -10.22 1.78
CA ASP A 289 12.60 -9.81 0.76
C ASP A 289 12.16 -11.02 -0.07
N ILE A 290 10.97 -10.94 -0.64
CA ILE A 290 10.56 -11.81 -1.74
C ILE A 290 10.28 -10.94 -2.96
N TYR A 291 11.04 -11.17 -4.03
CA TYR A 291 10.85 -10.53 -5.31
C TYR A 291 10.12 -11.46 -6.28
N LEU A 292 9.37 -10.88 -7.20
CA LEU A 292 8.72 -11.57 -8.31
C LEU A 292 8.96 -10.82 -9.61
N TRP A 293 9.55 -11.49 -10.58
CA TRP A 293 9.62 -11.03 -11.97
C TRP A 293 9.03 -12.07 -12.92
N ASP A 294 8.54 -11.63 -14.08
CA ASP A 294 7.99 -12.53 -15.09
C ASP A 294 9.03 -13.50 -15.67
N ASP A 295 10.30 -13.08 -15.77
CA ASP A 295 11.40 -13.85 -16.35
C ASP A 295 12.22 -14.65 -15.32
N LEU A 296 12.35 -14.15 -14.08
CA LEU A 296 13.09 -14.82 -13.00
C LEU A 296 12.20 -15.58 -12.02
N GLY A 297 10.89 -15.35 -12.03
CA GLY A 297 9.96 -15.89 -11.04
C GLY A 297 10.20 -15.35 -9.62
N LEU A 298 9.79 -16.14 -8.63
CA LEU A 298 9.94 -15.82 -7.20
C LEU A 298 11.39 -15.97 -6.75
N GLN A 299 11.93 -14.94 -6.12
CA GLN A 299 13.26 -14.91 -5.53
C GLN A 299 13.17 -14.53 -4.05
N VAL A 300 13.55 -15.45 -3.18
CA VAL A 300 13.60 -15.23 -1.72
C VAL A 300 15.02 -14.81 -1.38
N VAL A 301 15.20 -13.60 -0.86
CA VAL A 301 16.52 -13.02 -0.62
C VAL A 301 16.59 -12.44 0.79
N ARG A 302 17.38 -13.05 1.66
CA ARG A 302 17.57 -12.56 3.05
C ARG A 302 18.51 -11.36 3.08
N SER A 303 19.67 -11.53 2.46
CA SER A 303 20.63 -10.45 2.27
C SER A 303 21.50 -10.73 1.05
N ILE A 304 22.13 -9.67 0.56
CA ILE A 304 23.17 -9.72 -0.45
C ILE A 304 24.43 -9.08 0.14
N GLN A 305 25.57 -9.62 -0.24
CA GLN A 305 26.87 -9.11 0.10
C GLN A 305 27.60 -8.71 -1.18
N VAL A 306 28.13 -7.49 -1.21
CA VAL A 306 29.06 -7.06 -2.26
C VAL A 306 30.44 -6.98 -1.62
N ARG A 307 31.44 -7.65 -2.22
CA ARG A 307 32.80 -7.65 -1.71
C ARG A 307 33.78 -7.20 -2.76
N TYR A 308 34.71 -6.36 -2.36
CA TYR A 308 35.93 -6.12 -3.11
C TYR A 308 36.80 -7.39 -3.04
N ARG A 309 37.33 -7.82 -4.18
CA ARG A 309 38.10 -9.06 -4.35
C ARG A 309 39.59 -8.83 -4.67
N GLY A 310 40.00 -7.57 -4.79
CA GLY A 310 41.37 -7.19 -5.10
C GLY A 310 41.49 -6.37 -6.38
N GLN A 311 42.73 -6.16 -6.80
CA GLN A 311 43.08 -5.35 -7.96
C GLN A 311 44.22 -5.97 -8.77
N ASN A 312 44.29 -5.60 -10.05
CA ASN A 312 45.37 -5.97 -10.95
C ASN A 312 46.02 -4.71 -11.50
N CYS A 313 47.36 -4.69 -11.51
CA CYS A 313 48.15 -3.66 -12.14
C CYS A 313 48.57 -4.10 -13.55
N PHE A 314 48.29 -3.29 -14.56
CA PHE A 314 48.66 -3.54 -15.96
C PHE A 314 49.83 -2.68 -16.40
N ALA A 315 49.91 -1.46 -15.89
CA ALA A 315 51.02 -0.53 -16.06
C ALA A 315 51.08 0.35 -14.81
N GLU A 316 52.26 0.83 -14.50
CA GLU A 316 52.52 1.75 -13.38
C GLU A 316 52.75 3.16 -13.90
N SER A 317 52.78 4.09 -12.96
CA SER A 317 53.25 5.44 -13.19
C SER A 317 54.71 5.44 -13.65
N ASP A 318 55.12 6.47 -14.39
CA ASP A 318 56.52 6.67 -14.77
C ASP A 318 57.37 7.21 -13.58
N GLU A 319 56.79 7.28 -12.38
CA GLU A 319 57.46 7.73 -11.16
C GLU A 319 58.36 6.63 -10.56
N LEU A 320 59.35 7.02 -9.76
CA LEU A 320 60.38 6.10 -9.25
C LEU A 320 59.82 5.15 -8.18
N SER A 321 59.20 4.01 -8.57
CA SER A 321 58.95 2.71 -7.87
C SER A 321 58.70 2.65 -6.34
N ALA A 322 58.63 3.75 -5.63
CA ALA A 322 58.50 3.87 -4.18
C ALA A 322 57.25 4.69 -3.82
N GLN A 323 56.44 5.03 -4.84
CA GLN A 323 55.17 5.73 -4.74
C GLN A 323 54.03 4.98 -5.46
N ASP A 324 54.28 3.77 -6.00
CA ASP A 324 53.24 2.94 -6.64
C ASP A 324 52.39 2.24 -5.56
N GLU A 325 51.80 3.03 -4.68
CA GLU A 325 50.97 2.60 -3.57
C GLU A 325 49.50 2.90 -3.89
N THR A 326 48.74 1.90 -4.31
CA THR A 326 47.36 2.12 -4.77
C THR A 326 46.33 1.66 -3.75
N TYR A 327 45.18 2.32 -3.75
CA TYR A 327 44.02 1.89 -2.97
C TYR A 327 42.70 2.19 -3.67
N VAL A 328 41.65 1.51 -3.23
CA VAL A 328 40.29 1.67 -3.74
C VAL A 328 39.38 2.20 -2.64
N VAL A 329 38.60 3.22 -2.97
CA VAL A 329 37.43 3.64 -2.21
C VAL A 329 36.18 3.15 -2.94
N ALA A 330 35.45 2.24 -2.28
CA ALA A 330 34.18 1.71 -2.76
C ALA A 330 33.03 2.37 -2.01
N THR A 331 32.24 3.18 -2.73
CA THR A 331 31.11 3.94 -2.21
C THR A 331 29.80 3.32 -2.65
N VAL A 332 28.97 2.93 -1.68
CA VAL A 332 27.62 2.42 -1.90
C VAL A 332 26.63 3.58 -1.85
N VAL A 333 25.81 3.71 -2.89
CA VAL A 333 24.74 4.70 -2.95
C VAL A 333 23.42 4.01 -2.66
N GLY A 334 22.80 4.30 -1.51
CA GLY A 334 21.50 3.77 -1.12
C GLY A 334 20.30 4.54 -1.72
N PRO A 335 19.06 4.18 -1.34
CA PRO A 335 17.83 4.84 -1.82
C PRO A 335 17.75 6.33 -1.46
N ASN A 336 18.29 6.71 -0.30
CA ASN A 336 18.38 8.10 0.13
C ASN A 336 19.86 8.52 0.11
N ARG A 337 20.14 9.76 -0.32
CA ARG A 337 21.52 10.32 -0.37
C ARG A 337 22.26 10.29 0.98
N ASP A 338 21.53 10.23 2.09
CA ASP A 338 22.11 10.12 3.42
C ASP A 338 22.61 8.70 3.76
N ALA A 339 22.13 7.70 3.02
CA ALA A 339 22.58 6.31 3.08
C ALA A 339 23.78 6.03 2.15
N THR A 340 24.56 7.06 1.78
CA THR A 340 25.85 6.87 1.11
C THR A 340 26.91 6.49 2.13
N VAL A 341 27.56 5.34 1.92
CA VAL A 341 28.61 4.80 2.80
C VAL A 341 29.79 4.36 1.96
N SER A 342 31.01 4.74 2.37
CA SER A 342 32.24 4.31 1.71
C SER A 342 33.13 3.47 2.59
N VAL A 343 33.74 2.46 1.98
CA VAL A 343 34.81 1.67 2.56
C VAL A 343 36.05 1.80 1.70
N ARG A 344 37.22 1.73 2.34
CA ARG A 344 38.51 1.81 1.66
C ARG A 344 39.26 0.51 1.84
N SER A 345 39.87 0.01 0.78
CA SER A 345 40.80 -1.10 0.87
C SER A 345 42.02 -0.71 1.71
N ARG A 346 42.89 -1.68 2.01
CA ARG A 346 44.27 -1.34 2.38
C ARG A 346 45.00 -0.68 1.20
N ILE A 347 46.15 -0.10 1.51
CA ILE A 347 47.10 0.35 0.50
C ILE A 347 47.90 -0.86 0.03
N PHE A 348 48.13 -0.93 -1.28
CA PHE A 348 48.92 -1.97 -1.92
C PHE A 348 50.14 -1.34 -2.56
N ASP A 349 51.31 -1.78 -2.12
CA ASP A 349 52.54 -1.68 -2.90
C ASP A 349 52.37 -2.58 -4.13
N VAL A 350 52.24 -1.98 -5.31
CA VAL A 350 51.95 -2.68 -6.56
C VAL A 350 53.16 -2.68 -7.49
N ASP A 351 53.20 -3.71 -8.34
CA ASP A 351 54.21 -3.92 -9.38
C ASP A 351 53.49 -4.13 -10.73
N ALA A 352 54.03 -3.60 -11.83
CA ALA A 352 53.48 -3.76 -13.17
C ALA A 352 53.29 -5.25 -13.53
N GLY A 353 52.06 -5.62 -13.92
CA GLY A 353 51.70 -7.01 -14.23
C GLY A 353 51.28 -7.84 -13.01
N GLY A 354 51.37 -7.28 -11.80
CA GLY A 354 50.98 -7.90 -10.54
C GLY A 354 49.47 -8.11 -10.37
N SER A 355 49.12 -9.01 -9.45
CA SER A 355 47.74 -9.37 -9.08
C SER A 355 47.65 -9.39 -7.56
N PHE A 356 46.75 -8.60 -7.00
CA PHE A 356 46.67 -8.29 -5.58
C PHE A 356 45.28 -8.66 -5.05
N PRO A 357 44.99 -9.95 -4.85
CA PRO A 357 43.71 -10.39 -4.29
C PRO A 357 43.55 -9.88 -2.86
N ASP A 358 42.33 -9.50 -2.52
CA ASP A 358 41.95 -9.07 -1.18
C ASP A 358 40.49 -9.44 -0.92
N THR A 359 39.99 -9.23 0.29
CA THR A 359 38.56 -9.35 0.57
C THR A 359 38.13 -8.31 1.57
N MET A 360 37.26 -7.41 1.11
CA MET A 360 36.61 -6.40 1.94
C MET A 360 35.13 -6.36 1.63
N VAL A 361 34.30 -6.42 2.66
CA VAL A 361 32.84 -6.25 2.52
C VAL A 361 32.55 -4.79 2.26
N VAL A 362 31.93 -4.52 1.11
CA VAL A 362 31.53 -3.18 0.68
C VAL A 362 30.09 -2.90 1.07
N TYR A 363 29.23 -3.92 0.95
CA TYR A 363 27.83 -3.85 1.32
C TYR A 363 27.37 -5.18 1.89
N GLN A 364 26.50 -5.13 2.90
CA GLN A 364 25.73 -6.27 3.36
C GLN A 364 24.34 -5.81 3.78
N GLY A 365 23.30 -6.34 3.14
CA GLY A 365 21.92 -5.94 3.40
C GLY A 365 20.95 -6.38 2.31
N PRO A 366 19.71 -5.90 2.29
CA PRO A 366 18.75 -6.23 1.23
C PRO A 366 19.22 -5.72 -0.14
N PRO A 367 18.95 -6.42 -1.26
CA PRO A 367 19.33 -5.96 -2.60
C PRO A 367 18.82 -4.55 -2.93
N ALA A 368 17.63 -4.20 -2.45
CA ALA A 368 17.07 -2.87 -2.61
C ALA A 368 17.61 -1.81 -1.62
N GLY A 369 18.78 -2.05 -1.02
CA GLY A 369 19.53 -1.06 -0.25
C GLY A 369 20.71 -0.44 -1.01
N ILE A 370 21.02 -0.87 -2.24
CA ILE A 370 22.08 -0.32 -3.08
C ILE A 370 21.53 0.00 -4.47
N GLY A 371 21.71 1.23 -4.94
CA GLY A 371 21.37 1.69 -6.29
C GLY A 371 22.58 1.85 -7.19
N ALA A 372 23.74 2.17 -6.61
CA ALA A 372 25.00 2.15 -7.33
C ALA A 372 26.18 1.78 -6.42
N LEU A 373 27.20 1.19 -7.04
CA LEU A 373 28.54 1.05 -6.50
C LEU A 373 29.47 1.98 -7.29
N THR A 374 29.99 3.00 -6.63
CA THR A 374 31.04 3.87 -7.17
C THR A 374 32.39 3.37 -6.65
N VAL A 375 33.35 3.23 -7.55
CA VAL A 375 34.69 2.72 -7.26
C VAL A 375 35.68 3.75 -7.75
N THR A 376 36.38 4.38 -6.81
CA THR A 376 37.44 5.33 -7.12
C THR A 376 38.76 4.71 -6.70
N MET A 377 39.73 4.74 -7.60
CA MET A 377 41.09 4.31 -7.34
C MET A 377 42.01 5.52 -7.34
N ALA A 378 42.91 5.55 -6.38
CA ALA A 378 43.88 6.62 -6.18
C ALA A 378 45.26 6.04 -5.87
N GLU A 379 46.29 6.78 -6.24
CA GLU A 379 47.65 6.59 -5.78
C GLU A 379 47.83 7.30 -4.44
N HIS A 380 48.61 6.68 -3.56
CA HIS A 380 48.95 7.24 -2.27
C HIS A 380 50.33 7.89 -2.37
N ASP A 381 50.38 9.20 -2.26
CA ASP A 381 51.63 9.95 -2.13
C ASP A 381 51.83 10.45 -0.69
N THR A 382 50.85 11.17 -0.16
CA THR A 382 50.95 12.00 1.04
C THR A 382 49.57 12.30 1.62
N GLY A 383 49.49 12.41 2.95
CA GLY A 383 48.25 12.78 3.64
C GLY A 383 47.50 11.59 4.23
N ASN A 384 46.24 11.81 4.61
CA ASN A 384 45.40 10.79 5.26
C ASN A 384 44.32 10.29 4.27
N PRO A 385 44.41 9.03 3.78
CA PRO A 385 43.42 8.45 2.87
C PRO A 385 41.97 8.43 3.41
N ASP A 386 41.79 8.58 4.72
CA ASP A 386 40.44 8.65 5.31
C ASP A 386 39.81 10.04 5.17
N GLU A 387 40.58 11.13 5.03
CA GLU A 387 40.03 12.47 4.72
C GLU A 387 39.51 12.54 3.28
N TYR A 388 40.21 11.87 2.36
CA TYR A 388 39.82 11.71 0.96
C TYR A 388 38.49 10.96 0.80
N ARG A 389 38.26 9.92 1.62
CA ARG A 389 36.97 9.21 1.67
C ARG A 389 35.81 10.16 1.94
N GLY A 390 35.98 11.10 2.87
CA GLY A 390 34.96 12.11 3.19
C GLY A 390 34.67 13.05 2.01
N GLN A 391 35.69 13.40 1.23
CA GLN A 391 35.55 14.21 0.02
C GLN A 391 34.84 13.45 -1.11
N ILE A 392 35.17 12.18 -1.34
CA ILE A 392 34.42 11.32 -2.27
C ILE A 392 32.95 11.24 -1.87
N GLU A 393 32.65 10.98 -0.61
CA GLU A 393 31.26 10.92 -0.15
C GLU A 393 30.53 12.23 -0.40
N ALA A 394 31.19 13.37 -0.16
CA ALA A 394 30.65 14.69 -0.44
C ALA A 394 30.41 14.91 -1.95
N GLY A 395 31.37 14.54 -2.80
CA GLY A 395 31.26 14.62 -4.26
C GLY A 395 30.14 13.73 -4.82
N VAL A 396 30.05 12.48 -4.34
CA VAL A 396 28.97 11.55 -4.69
C VAL A 396 27.62 12.11 -4.25
N ARG A 397 27.50 12.63 -3.02
CA ARG A 397 26.26 13.25 -2.52
C ARG A 397 25.86 14.46 -3.36
N LEU A 398 26.82 15.30 -3.76
CA LEU A 398 26.57 16.45 -4.61
C LEU A 398 26.07 16.02 -6.00
N ALA A 399 26.73 15.04 -6.63
CA ALA A 399 26.30 14.50 -7.91
C ALA A 399 24.91 13.87 -7.85
N MET A 400 24.64 13.11 -6.78
CA MET A 400 23.33 12.49 -6.53
C MET A 400 22.23 13.54 -6.31
N ASN A 401 22.52 14.70 -5.72
CA ASN A 401 21.55 15.80 -5.64
C ASN A 401 21.17 16.33 -7.03
N GLY A 402 22.15 16.46 -7.93
CA GLY A 402 21.90 16.83 -9.32
C GLY A 402 21.05 15.78 -10.06
N LEU A 403 21.35 14.50 -9.85
CA LEU A 403 20.62 13.39 -10.46
C LEU A 403 19.18 13.24 -9.93
N ALA A 404 18.99 13.45 -8.63
CA ALA A 404 17.69 13.38 -7.96
C ALA A 404 16.68 14.39 -8.53
N ALA A 405 17.14 15.59 -8.89
CA ALA A 405 16.30 16.58 -9.58
C ALA A 405 15.81 16.09 -10.95
N ALA A 406 16.64 15.30 -11.66
CA ALA A 406 16.26 14.70 -12.93
C ALA A 406 15.23 13.57 -12.75
N VAL A 407 15.37 12.74 -11.71
CA VAL A 407 14.38 11.69 -11.38
C VAL A 407 13.04 12.30 -10.96
N ALA A 408 13.06 13.33 -10.10
CA ALA A 408 11.84 14.03 -9.69
C ALA A 408 11.09 14.66 -10.88
N ALA A 409 11.81 15.15 -11.91
CA ALA A 409 11.22 15.68 -13.13
C ALA A 409 10.49 14.61 -13.99
N THR A 410 10.79 13.33 -13.80
CA THR A 410 10.12 12.21 -14.48
C THR A 410 8.86 11.72 -13.75
N GLY A 411 8.59 12.22 -12.53
CA GLY A 411 7.48 11.77 -11.70
C GLY A 411 7.66 10.39 -11.06
N VAL A 412 8.81 9.74 -11.29
CA VAL A 412 9.21 8.52 -10.58
C VAL A 412 9.85 8.95 -9.26
N GLY A 413 9.45 8.37 -8.13
CA GLY A 413 10.07 8.65 -6.82
C GLY A 413 11.56 8.30 -6.81
N LEU A 414 12.29 8.76 -5.79
CA LEU A 414 13.73 8.47 -5.57
C LEU A 414 13.96 7.01 -5.14
N THR A 415 13.51 6.05 -5.94
CA THR A 415 13.75 4.64 -5.66
C THR A 415 15.16 4.24 -6.07
N VAL A 416 15.65 3.14 -5.49
CA VAL A 416 16.90 2.50 -5.88
C VAL A 416 16.97 2.25 -7.39
N SER A 417 15.88 1.76 -7.98
CA SER A 417 15.77 1.54 -9.43
C SER A 417 15.83 2.84 -10.21
N GLY A 418 15.23 3.93 -9.70
CA GLY A 418 15.32 5.26 -10.31
C GLY A 418 16.76 5.78 -10.37
N ILE A 419 17.53 5.63 -9.29
CA ILE A 419 18.95 6.00 -9.24
C ILE A 419 19.76 5.20 -10.26
N ALA A 420 19.63 3.86 -10.24
CA ALA A 420 20.35 2.99 -11.15
C ALA A 420 20.03 3.33 -12.62
N LEU A 421 18.76 3.59 -12.94
CA LEU A 421 18.32 3.95 -14.28
C LEU A 421 18.87 5.32 -14.71
N ALA A 422 18.81 6.32 -13.83
CA ALA A 422 19.33 7.65 -14.13
C ALA A 422 20.84 7.61 -14.40
N LEU A 423 21.59 6.82 -13.63
CA LEU A 423 23.03 6.62 -13.85
C LEU A 423 23.33 5.84 -15.12
N ALA A 424 22.53 4.82 -15.45
CA ALA A 424 22.67 4.10 -16.70
C ALA A 424 22.45 5.02 -17.92
N ASN A 425 21.53 5.98 -17.84
CA ASN A 425 21.23 6.93 -18.91
C ASN A 425 22.24 8.09 -19.00
N ALA A 426 22.64 8.64 -17.86
CA ALA A 426 23.60 9.76 -17.81
C ALA A 426 25.05 9.29 -18.01
N GLY A 427 25.32 8.01 -17.79
CA GLY A 427 26.66 7.46 -17.66
C GLY A 427 27.32 7.84 -16.34
N ALA A 428 28.52 7.31 -16.09
CA ALA A 428 29.29 7.56 -14.86
C ALA A 428 29.86 9.01 -14.77
N GLY A 429 29.82 9.77 -15.88
CA GLY A 429 30.49 11.06 -16.02
C GLY A 429 30.16 12.11 -14.95
N PRO A 430 28.87 12.37 -14.62
CA PRO A 430 28.53 13.36 -13.61
C PRO A 430 29.10 13.06 -12.22
N ILE A 431 29.08 11.78 -11.80
CA ILE A 431 29.67 11.36 -10.53
C ILE A 431 31.20 11.43 -10.60
N ALA A 432 31.81 10.92 -11.66
CA ALA A 432 33.27 10.93 -11.83
C ALA A 432 33.83 12.35 -11.84
N ASN A 433 33.19 13.28 -12.57
CA ASN A 433 33.62 14.68 -12.62
C ASN A 433 33.46 15.37 -11.26
N ALA A 434 32.35 15.14 -10.55
CA ALA A 434 32.14 15.73 -9.23
C ALA A 434 33.13 15.21 -8.19
N ILE A 435 33.56 13.95 -8.32
CA ILE A 435 34.62 13.36 -7.50
C ILE A 435 35.95 14.04 -7.83
N ASN A 436 36.32 14.12 -9.11
CA ASN A 436 37.56 14.79 -9.53
C ASN A 436 37.60 16.27 -9.13
N ASP A 437 36.49 17.01 -9.22
CA ASP A 437 36.41 18.41 -8.81
C ASP A 437 36.48 18.58 -7.28
N ALA A 438 36.01 17.59 -6.52
CA ALA A 438 36.04 17.61 -5.06
C ALA A 438 37.42 17.27 -4.48
N ILE A 439 38.28 16.68 -5.31
CA ILE A 439 39.56 16.07 -4.95
C ILE A 439 40.66 16.85 -5.69
N ASP A 440 41.03 17.98 -5.11
CA ASP A 440 42.24 18.75 -5.45
C ASP A 440 43.20 18.62 -4.26
N SER A 441 43.60 17.39 -3.94
CA SER A 441 44.39 17.03 -2.75
C SER A 441 45.53 16.10 -3.12
N GLY A 442 46.70 16.27 -2.48
CA GLY A 442 47.84 15.32 -2.40
C GLY A 442 47.78 14.15 -3.37
N ASP A 443 47.15 13.05 -2.93
CA ASP A 443 46.89 11.81 -3.68
C ASP A 443 46.16 11.99 -5.03
N ASP A 444 46.80 11.56 -6.12
CA ASP A 444 46.27 11.62 -7.47
C ASP A 444 45.21 10.52 -7.76
N THR A 445 44.05 10.95 -8.26
CA THR A 445 42.98 10.03 -8.68
C THR A 445 43.34 9.35 -10.00
N ILE A 446 43.59 8.04 -9.96
CA ILE A 446 43.80 7.23 -11.18
C ILE A 446 42.53 7.21 -12.03
N GLY A 447 41.37 6.99 -11.38
CA GLY A 447 40.11 6.97 -12.09
C GLY A 447 38.93 6.48 -11.26
N THR A 448 37.73 6.69 -11.81
CA THR A 448 36.48 6.29 -11.18
C THR A 448 35.63 5.45 -12.14
N ALA A 449 35.04 4.38 -11.62
CA ALA A 449 34.01 3.58 -12.28
C ALA A 449 32.72 3.59 -11.46
N VAL A 450 31.57 3.59 -12.13
CA VAL A 450 30.26 3.53 -11.48
C VAL A 450 29.47 2.37 -12.04
N PHE A 451 28.97 1.51 -11.17
CA PHE A 451 28.09 0.40 -11.50
C PHE A 451 26.67 0.72 -11.03
N PRO A 452 25.71 0.97 -11.93
CA PRO A 452 24.31 1.01 -11.56
C PRO A 452 23.85 -0.41 -11.21
N LEU A 453 23.41 -0.61 -9.97
CA LEU A 453 23.11 -1.93 -9.42
C LEU A 453 21.67 -1.95 -8.90
N ALA A 454 20.71 -2.18 -9.80
CA ALA A 454 19.33 -2.44 -9.39
C ALA A 454 19.21 -3.83 -8.71
N PRO A 455 18.17 -4.06 -7.89
CA PRO A 455 17.96 -5.33 -7.18
C PRO A 455 18.01 -6.56 -8.09
N LYS A 456 17.36 -6.48 -9.26
CA LYS A 456 17.34 -7.56 -10.25
C LYS A 456 18.76 -7.90 -10.74
N SER A 457 19.56 -6.88 -11.04
CA SER A 457 20.95 -7.05 -11.49
C SER A 457 21.81 -7.72 -10.42
N LEU A 458 21.69 -7.29 -9.16
CA LEU A 458 22.46 -7.88 -8.06
C LEU A 458 22.11 -9.36 -7.84
N ILE A 459 20.82 -9.69 -7.82
CA ILE A 459 20.36 -11.07 -7.68
C ILE A 459 20.83 -11.90 -8.87
N GLY A 460 20.81 -11.33 -10.08
CA GLY A 460 21.38 -11.96 -11.28
C GLY A 460 22.87 -12.26 -11.14
N LEU A 461 23.66 -11.28 -10.68
CA LEU A 461 25.10 -11.43 -10.45
C LEU A 461 25.39 -12.49 -9.39
N ALA A 462 24.67 -12.47 -8.27
CA ALA A 462 24.83 -13.46 -7.20
C ALA A 462 24.55 -14.91 -7.62
N ARG A 463 23.79 -15.10 -8.71
CA ARG A 463 23.48 -16.41 -9.29
C ARG A 463 24.39 -16.77 -10.46
N SER A 464 25.11 -15.80 -11.01
CA SER A 464 26.04 -16.02 -12.11
C SER A 464 27.31 -16.72 -11.61
N PRO A 465 27.99 -17.50 -12.46
CA PRO A 465 29.31 -18.01 -12.10
C PRO A 465 30.34 -16.88 -12.05
N LEU A 466 31.31 -17.00 -11.16
CA LEU A 466 32.47 -16.11 -11.12
C LEU A 466 33.28 -16.21 -12.41
N GLN A 467 33.73 -15.05 -12.89
CA GLN A 467 34.78 -14.92 -13.89
C GLN A 467 36.14 -14.87 -13.19
N ARG A 468 37.23 -15.01 -13.95
CA ARG A 468 38.60 -14.94 -13.43
C ARG A 468 39.49 -14.11 -14.33
N GLU A 469 40.27 -13.21 -13.73
CA GLU A 469 41.34 -12.46 -14.40
C GLU A 469 42.57 -12.50 -13.48
N ARG A 470 43.63 -13.18 -13.95
CA ARG A 470 44.81 -13.52 -13.14
C ARG A 470 44.42 -14.29 -11.87
N ASP A 471 44.72 -13.77 -10.68
CA ASP A 471 44.46 -14.46 -9.41
C ASP A 471 43.18 -13.99 -8.71
N VAL A 472 42.36 -13.16 -9.38
CA VAL A 472 41.12 -12.63 -8.82
C VAL A 472 39.90 -13.24 -9.51
N GLU A 473 38.97 -13.76 -8.70
CA GLU A 473 37.65 -14.23 -9.15
C GLU A 473 36.58 -13.17 -8.83
N PHE A 474 35.66 -12.93 -9.76
CA PHE A 474 34.74 -11.78 -9.66
C PHE A 474 33.45 -11.93 -10.48
N HIS A 475 32.44 -11.14 -10.14
CA HIS A 475 31.25 -10.92 -10.98
C HIS A 475 31.34 -9.59 -11.75
N LEU A 476 31.92 -8.57 -11.11
CA LEU A 476 32.07 -7.22 -11.62
C LEU A 476 33.55 -6.82 -11.62
N ALA A 477 33.99 -6.12 -12.66
CA ALA A 477 35.31 -5.50 -12.73
C ALA A 477 35.16 -4.08 -13.27
N THR A 478 35.99 -3.16 -12.80
CA THR A 478 36.06 -1.83 -13.41
C THR A 478 36.53 -1.96 -14.86
N PRO A 479 36.19 -0.99 -15.73
CA PRO A 479 37.00 -0.74 -16.92
C PRO A 479 38.48 -0.58 -16.53
N LEU A 480 39.38 -0.69 -17.51
CA LEU A 480 40.77 -0.31 -17.28
C LEU A 480 40.81 1.19 -16.93
N LEU A 481 41.13 1.50 -15.68
CA LEU A 481 41.29 2.87 -15.20
C LEU A 481 42.70 3.30 -15.58
N THR A 482 42.79 4.33 -16.41
CA THR A 482 44.04 4.84 -16.97
C THR A 482 44.24 6.27 -16.51
N GLY A 483 45.17 6.47 -15.58
CA GLY A 483 45.61 7.76 -15.06
C GLY A 483 47.13 7.79 -15.15
N GLU A 484 47.80 7.92 -14.00
CA GLU A 484 49.25 7.78 -13.92
C GLU A 484 49.70 6.33 -14.16
N GLY A 485 48.92 5.33 -13.75
CA GLY A 485 49.06 3.94 -14.21
C GLY A 485 47.81 3.35 -14.88
N ALA A 486 47.76 2.02 -15.00
CA ALA A 486 46.66 1.28 -15.61
C ALA A 486 46.22 0.11 -14.73
N TYR A 487 45.01 0.22 -14.15
CA TYR A 487 44.56 -0.70 -13.10
C TYR A 487 43.10 -1.15 -13.29
N LYS A 488 42.76 -2.27 -12.65
CA LYS A 488 41.37 -2.70 -12.47
C LYS A 488 41.11 -3.14 -11.03
N ALA A 489 39.92 -2.84 -10.54
CA ALA A 489 39.38 -3.34 -9.29
C ALA A 489 38.26 -4.36 -9.56
N TYR A 490 38.16 -5.39 -8.71
CA TYR A 490 37.25 -6.52 -8.90
C TYR A 490 36.32 -6.70 -7.70
N PHE A 491 35.09 -7.13 -7.98
CA PHE A 491 34.06 -7.33 -6.97
C PHE A 491 33.25 -8.60 -7.24
N ASP A 492 32.81 -9.25 -6.17
CA ASP A 492 31.79 -10.28 -6.25
C ASP A 492 30.52 -9.87 -5.51
N VAL A 493 29.46 -10.61 -5.80
CA VAL A 493 28.14 -10.44 -5.22
C VAL A 493 27.68 -11.82 -4.79
N THR A 494 27.29 -12.01 -3.54
CA THR A 494 26.84 -13.30 -3.02
C THR A 494 25.60 -13.13 -2.16
N PHE A 495 24.74 -14.15 -2.08
CA PHE A 495 23.72 -14.19 -1.03
C PHE A 495 24.39 -14.35 0.34
N GLY A 496 23.88 -13.61 1.33
CA GLY A 496 24.35 -13.67 2.71
C GLY A 496 23.43 -14.41 3.64
#